data_AF-A0A8I1I968-F1
#
_entry.id   AF-A0A8I1I968-F1
#
_cell.length_a   1.000
_cell.length_b   1.000
_cell.length_c   1.000
_cell.angle_alpha   90.00
_cell.angle_beta   90.00
_cell.angle_gamma   90.00
#
_symmetry.space_group_name_H-M   'P 1'
#
loop_
_entity.id
_entity.type
_entity.pdbx_description
1 polymer ?
#
loop_
_entity_poly.entity_id
_entity_poly.type
_entity_poly.pdbx_seq_one_letter_code
_entity_poly.pdbx_strand_id
1 'polypeptide(L)' 'MDYETRLLEEKQEGKEEATISGLKKLISALRDFGGTNQQILHRLEADYGDQFTKKELENFMKQA' A
#
# COMPACT_ATOMS: atom_id res chain seq x y z
N MET A 1 -24.71 16.37 -5.63
CA MET A 1 -23.82 15.58 -4.76
C MET A 1 -24.45 15.57 -3.39
N ASP A 2 -25.08 14.45 -3.03
CA ASP A 2 -25.76 14.28 -1.75
C ASP A 2 -24.74 14.28 -0.60
N TYR A 3 -25.13 14.68 0.61
CA TYR A 3 -24.20 14.74 1.74
C TYR A 3 -23.64 13.36 2.09
N GLU A 4 -24.44 12.31 1.92
CA GLU A 4 -24.04 10.93 2.17
C GLU A 4 -22.94 10.46 1.22
N THR A 5 -23.01 10.86 -0.06
CA THR A 5 -21.97 10.52 -1.06
C THR A 5 -20.60 11.11 -0.73
N ARG A 6 -20.53 12.37 -0.26
CA ARG A 6 -19.26 13.00 0.13
C ARG A 6 -18.62 12.35 1.36
N LEU A 7 -19.44 11.98 2.35
CA LEU A 7 -18.94 11.31 3.57
C LEU A 7 -18.42 9.89 3.28
N LEU A 8 -18.98 9.22 2.28
CA LEU A 8 -18.52 7.91 1.81
C LEU A 8 -17.17 8.02 1.08
N GLU A 9 -17.01 9.02 0.21
CA GLU A 9 -15.76 9.32 -0.48
C GLU A 9 -14.63 9.65 0.51
N GLU A 10 -14.86 10.57 1.46
CA GLU A 10 -13.87 10.93 2.49
C GLU A 10 -13.44 9.73 3.35
N LYS A 11 -14.39 8.84 3.69
CA LYS A 11 -14.08 7.61 4.44
C LYS A 11 -13.31 6.59 3.61
N GLN A 12 -13.51 6.54 2.30
CA GLN A 12 -12.75 5.67 1.40
C GLN A 12 -11.33 6.19 1.23
N GLU A 13 -11.16 7.48 0.98
CA GLU A 13 -9.84 8.13 0.88
C GLU A 13 -9.02 7.91 2.16
N GLY A 14 -9.60 8.15 3.34
CA GLY A 14 -8.90 7.94 4.61
C GLY A 14 -8.48 6.48 4.86
N LYS A 15 -9.25 5.51 4.35
CA LYS A 15 -8.89 4.08 4.43
C LYS A 15 -7.77 3.73 3.46
N GLU A 16 -7.78 4.32 2.27
CA GLU A 16 -6.75 4.11 1.26
C GLU A 16 -5.41 4.69 1.71
N GLU A 17 -5.41 5.91 2.26
CA GLU A 17 -4.21 6.54 2.83
C GLU A 17 -3.63 5.73 4.00
N ALA A 18 -4.49 5.24 4.91
CA ALA A 18 -4.06 4.40 6.03
C ALA A 18 -3.42 3.09 5.54
N THR A 19 -4.00 2.49 4.49
CA THR A 19 -3.48 1.26 3.86
C THR A 19 -2.11 1.51 3.23
N ILE A 20 -1.95 2.58 2.46
CA ILE A 20 -0.69 2.95 1.82
C ILE A 20 0.39 3.24 2.88
N SER A 21 0.04 3.97 3.94
CA SER A 21 0.96 4.25 5.05
C SER A 21 1.42 2.98 5.77
N GLY A 22 0.50 2.03 5.99
CA GLY A 22 0.81 0.70 6.54
C GLY A 22 1.75 -0.09 5.64
N LEU A 23 1.49 -0.11 4.34
CA LEU A 23 2.33 -0.76 3.32
C LEU A 23 3.76 -0.20 3.32
N LYS A 24 3.92 1.12 3.34
CA LYS A 24 5.25 1.76 3.41
C LYS A 24 6.02 1.34 4.66
N LYS A 25 5.38 1.33 5.83
CA LYS A 25 6.01 0.86 7.09
C LYS A 25 6.41 -0.61 7.03
N LEU A 26 5.57 -1.47 6.44
CA LEU A 26 5.89 -2.88 6.22
C LEU A 26 7.12 -3.03 5.33
N ILE A 27 7.20 -2.29 4.22
CA ILE A 27 8.34 -2.30 3.30
C ILE A 27 9.62 -1.89 4.03
N SER A 28 9.60 -0.78 4.76
CA SER A 28 10.77 -0.31 5.51
C SER A 28 11.21 -1.36 6.54
N ALA A 29 10.28 -1.94 7.31
CA ALA A 29 10.59 -3.00 8.27
C ALA A 29 11.21 -4.23 7.59
N LEU A 30 10.65 -4.70 6.47
CA LEU A 30 11.20 -5.84 5.74
C LEU A 30 12.61 -5.56 5.20
N ARG A 31 12.89 -4.32 4.78
CA ARG A 31 14.23 -3.88 4.37
C ARG A 31 15.20 -3.85 5.54
N ASP A 32 14.77 -3.35 6.70
CA ASP A 32 15.57 -3.31 7.93
C ASP A 32 15.92 -4.71 8.44
N PHE A 33 15.04 -5.70 8.24
CA PHE A 33 15.30 -7.12 8.51
C PHE A 33 16.20 -7.79 7.46
N GLY A 34 16.68 -7.06 6.45
CA GLY A 34 17.60 -7.56 5.42
C GLY A 34 16.90 -8.18 4.20
N GLY A 35 15.59 -7.99 4.03
CA GLY A 35 14.86 -8.43 2.86
C GLY A 35 15.30 -7.69 1.60
N THR A 36 15.56 -8.43 0.52
CA THR A 36 15.87 -7.81 -0.78
C THR A 36 14.62 -7.22 -1.42
N ASN A 37 14.78 -6.21 -2.28
CA ASN A 37 13.65 -5.61 -3.00
C ASN A 37 12.85 -6.66 -3.80
N GLN A 38 13.48 -7.70 -4.34
CA GLN A 38 12.75 -8.75 -5.06
C GLN A 38 11.88 -9.62 -4.13
N GLN A 39 12.40 -9.98 -2.94
CA GLN A 39 11.64 -10.75 -1.96
C GLN A 39 10.47 -9.94 -1.38
N ILE A 40 10.71 -8.66 -1.11
CA ILE A 40 9.66 -7.74 -0.63
C ILE A 40 8.58 -7.59 -1.69
N LEU A 41 8.96 -7.34 -2.96
CA LEU A 41 7.99 -7.21 -4.04
C LEU A 41 7.16 -8.48 -4.24
N HIS A 42 7.79 -9.66 -4.20
CA HIS A 42 7.07 -10.93 -4.33
C HIS A 42 6.05 -11.13 -3.20
N ARG A 43 6.42 -10.76 -1.97
CA ARG A 43 5.50 -10.81 -0.83
C ARG A 43 4.35 -9.83 -0.98
N LEU A 44 4.62 -8.61 -1.43
CA LEU A 44 3.57 -7.62 -1.69
C LEU A 44 2.62 -8.07 -2.80
N GLU A 45 3.13 -8.69 -3.87
CA GLU A 45 2.30 -9.27 -4.92
C GLU A 45 1.40 -10.40 -4.39
N ALA A 46 1.90 -11.21 -3.45
CA ALA A 46 1.13 -12.30 -2.85
C ALA A 46 0.05 -11.79 -1.87
N ASP A 47 0.39 -10.80 -1.04
CA ASP A 47 -0.47 -10.32 0.05
C ASP A 47 -1.45 -9.21 -0.41
N TYR A 48 -1.12 -8.47 -1.47
CA TYR A 48 -1.84 -7.27 -1.92
C TYR A 48 -2.07 -7.18 -3.44
N GLY A 49 -1.74 -8.22 -4.21
CA GLY A 49 -1.89 -8.22 -5.68
C GLY A 49 -3.34 -8.16 -6.18
N ASP A 50 -4.32 -8.39 -5.30
CA ASP A 50 -5.75 -8.20 -5.54
C ASP A 50 -6.19 -6.73 -5.41
N GLN A 51 -5.45 -5.93 -4.63
CA GLN A 51 -5.75 -4.52 -4.34
C GLN A 51 -4.89 -3.55 -5.15
N PHE A 52 -3.62 -3.90 -5.39
CA PHE A 52 -2.66 -3.03 -6.05
C PHE A 52 -1.94 -3.77 -7.17
N THR A 53 -1.68 -3.06 -8.26
CA THR A 53 -0.88 -3.59 -9.36
C THR A 53 0.59 -3.68 -8.95
N LYS A 54 1.34 -4.59 -9.59
CA LYS A 54 2.81 -4.69 -9.43
C LYS A 54 3.50 -3.33 -9.52
N LYS A 55 3.08 -2.49 -10.47
CA LYS A 55 3.67 -1.16 -10.71
C LYS A 55 3.42 -0.19 -9.53
N GLU A 56 2.25 -0.26 -8.91
CA GLU A 56 1.93 0.53 -7.72
C GLU A 56 2.73 0.04 -6.51
N LEU A 57 2.84 -1.28 -6.32
CA LEU A 57 3.68 -1.87 -5.28
C LEU A 57 5.15 -1.46 -5.42
N GLU A 58 5.70 -1.51 -6.64
CA GLU A 58 7.05 -1.00 -6.93
C GLU A 58 7.18 0.50 -6.63
N ASN A 59 6.15 1.29 -6.90
CA ASN A 59 6.14 2.72 -6.59
C ASN A 59 6.13 2.97 -5.09
N PHE A 60 5.35 2.21 -4.31
CA PHE A 60 5.36 2.29 -2.85
C PHE A 60 6.73 1.92 -2.28
N MET A 61 7.40 0.92 -2.85
CA MET A 61 8.75 0.52 -2.43
C MET A 61 9.84 1.56 -2.72
N LYS A 62 9.65 2.40 -3.74
CA LYS A 62 10.55 3.53 -4.03
C LYS A 62 10.34 4.72 -3.09
N GLN A 63 9.15 4.83 -2.51
CA GLN A 63 8.76 5.91 -1.62
C GLN A 63 8.85 5.55 -0.12
N ALA A 64 9.31 4.33 0.20
CA ALA A 64 9.47 3.77 1.54
C ALA A 64 10.95 3.55 1.89
#